data_AF-H0E474-F1
#
_entry.id   AF-H0E474-F1
#
_cell.length_a   1.000
_cell.length_b   1.000
_cell.length_c   1.000
_cell.angle_alpha   90.00
_cell.angle_beta   90.00
_cell.angle_gamma   90.00
#
_symmetry.space_group_name_H-M   'P 1'
#
loop_
_entity.id
_entity.type
_entity.pdbx_description
1 polymer ?
#
loop_
_entity_poly.entity_id
_entity_poly.type
_entity_poly.pdbx_seq_one_letter_code
_entity_poly.pdbx_strand_id
1 'polypeptide(L)'
;MLDPFTLPFVQHGLWAILLLAIGAGVLGTWIVLRGLAFYAHGVAAATFPGLVLADGLGFAAPLGALAMALLFAVAVGRLATRQGGDHSTMTAMVLVGALAAGVILASDVFDAAANVNGLLFGSLLVISDRDLMIAGAASAVVLVATLLLGPRWLALGFDRDGARALGVRAGGPDAVLLVLVALVAVATLSAVGALLAAALMVIPAATVRPWISRMPIWQLATTLVTAALGAAGLWLSVKTNAPPGATIAVLAGVLFLMSVTLHSVLHRRSDRPRGGGGGRRRLAGRPALLVLLGLIGAGVAGCGSSDSGAKGDRIAVVATTTQLGDIVREVGGDRIALHQILQPNTDPHEYEPRPKDVQETAGAKLVFASGDGLDGWAGDIVEQSGSKATTVTVGAKVPTRLPGGEGEHEHGDHEDEAGGDHDEQAGHDEAGHEEAGHDHGGGAVDPHWWHDPRNVAAAVTVIRDALVAAEPDATAAIDARATAYLKKVEALDAGIARCIREVPAAQRKLVTSHDAFGYFTHRYGIRVVGAVIPSQTTQAQPSAGDVAKLADLVKREKVKAVFPESSVNPKLADAMARQTGAVSNLTLYGDTLGPAGSDGATYLGMEQHNADAMVRGFTGGAVRCRVAGL
;
A
#
# COMPACT_ATOMS: atom_id res chain seq x y z
N MET A 1 -11.57 27.00 -9.95
CA MET A 1 -12.45 25.95 -9.34
C MET A 1 -12.28 24.61 -10.02
N LEU A 2 -12.18 24.56 -11.36
CA LEU A 2 -11.95 23.33 -12.14
C LEU A 2 -10.46 23.00 -12.34
N ASP A 3 -9.56 23.83 -11.83
CA ASP A 3 -8.10 23.69 -11.96
C ASP A 3 -7.57 22.29 -11.58
N PRO A 4 -8.11 21.59 -10.56
CA PRO A 4 -7.72 20.20 -10.30
C PRO A 4 -8.00 19.23 -11.46
N PHE A 5 -9.07 19.43 -12.23
CA PHE A 5 -9.48 18.54 -13.33
C PHE A 5 -8.71 18.75 -14.62
N THR A 6 -7.78 19.70 -14.68
CA THR A 6 -6.88 19.85 -15.83
C THR A 6 -5.68 18.90 -15.74
N LEU A 7 -5.44 18.30 -14.57
CA LEU A 7 -4.35 17.36 -14.33
C LEU A 7 -4.69 16.00 -14.96
N PRO A 8 -3.81 15.41 -15.80
CA PRO A 8 -4.09 14.14 -16.49
C PRO A 8 -4.47 12.99 -15.55
N PHE A 9 -3.75 12.82 -14.43
CA PHE A 9 -4.07 11.77 -13.45
C PHE A 9 -5.45 11.98 -12.80
N VAL A 10 -5.88 13.23 -12.58
CA VAL A 10 -7.22 13.54 -12.05
C VAL A 10 -8.28 13.20 -13.09
N GLN A 11 -8.00 13.38 -14.38
CA GLN A 11 -8.90 12.99 -15.46
C GLN A 11 -9.05 11.47 -15.56
N HIS A 12 -7.95 10.70 -15.49
CA HIS A 12 -8.01 9.24 -15.44
C HIS A 12 -8.77 8.73 -14.21
N GLY A 13 -8.46 9.27 -13.03
CA GLY A 13 -9.20 8.99 -11.80
C GLY A 13 -10.69 9.30 -11.92
N LEU A 14 -11.04 10.45 -12.52
CA LEU A 14 -12.44 10.83 -12.76
C LEU A 14 -13.13 9.85 -13.72
N TRP A 15 -12.50 9.49 -14.84
CA TRP A 15 -13.09 8.54 -15.79
C TRP A 15 -13.32 7.17 -15.16
N ALA A 16 -12.37 6.67 -14.39
CA ALA A 16 -12.52 5.41 -13.66
C ALA A 16 -13.71 5.47 -12.68
N ILE A 17 -13.82 6.54 -11.89
CA ILE A 17 -14.96 6.78 -10.99
C ILE A 17 -16.28 6.82 -11.78
N LEU A 18 -16.34 7.54 -12.89
CA LEU A 18 -17.55 7.68 -13.69
C LEU A 18 -18.00 6.35 -14.30
N LEU A 19 -17.07 5.55 -14.81
CA LEU A 19 -17.35 4.22 -15.32
C LEU A 19 -17.84 3.30 -14.19
N LEU A 20 -17.12 3.24 -13.08
CA LEU A 20 -17.48 2.40 -11.92
C LEU A 20 -18.80 2.83 -11.28
N ALA A 21 -19.13 4.12 -11.25
CA ALA A 21 -20.39 4.63 -10.71
C ALA A 21 -21.62 4.05 -11.42
N ILE A 22 -21.51 3.65 -12.69
CA ILE A 22 -22.57 2.97 -13.42
C ILE A 22 -22.80 1.58 -12.83
N GLY A 23 -21.78 0.72 -12.85
CA GLY A 23 -21.87 -0.65 -12.32
C GLY A 23 -22.19 -0.69 -10.83
N ALA A 24 -21.44 0.07 -10.03
CA ALA A 24 -21.61 0.17 -8.59
C ALA A 24 -22.95 0.80 -8.19
N GLY A 25 -23.40 1.84 -8.91
CA GLY A 25 -24.66 2.50 -8.60
C GLY A 25 -25.89 1.63 -8.91
N VAL A 26 -25.88 0.92 -10.03
CA VAL A 26 -26.95 -0.02 -10.39
C VAL A 26 -26.97 -1.22 -9.45
N LEU A 27 -25.84 -1.89 -9.24
CA LEU A 27 -25.75 -3.04 -8.34
C LEU A 27 -26.01 -2.64 -6.88
N GLY A 28 -25.58 -1.45 -6.46
CA GLY A 28 -25.78 -0.93 -5.11
C GLY A 28 -27.24 -0.97 -4.68
N THR A 29 -28.16 -0.62 -5.59
CA THR A 29 -29.61 -0.72 -5.30
C THR A 29 -30.05 -2.15 -5.02
N TRP A 30 -29.55 -3.13 -5.77
CA TRP A 30 -29.83 -4.55 -5.54
C TRP A 30 -29.19 -5.06 -4.25
N ILE A 31 -27.97 -4.62 -3.97
CA ILE A 31 -27.24 -4.96 -2.75
C ILE A 31 -28.02 -4.49 -1.52
N VAL A 32 -28.48 -3.24 -1.51
CA VAL A 32 -29.27 -2.68 -0.41
C VAL A 32 -30.65 -3.33 -0.33
N LEU A 33 -31.33 -3.53 -1.46
CA LEU A 33 -32.67 -4.13 -1.48
C LEU A 33 -32.68 -5.56 -0.93
N ARG A 34 -31.62 -6.33 -1.18
CA ARG A 34 -31.54 -7.76 -0.84
C ARG A 34 -30.68 -8.07 0.38
N GLY A 35 -30.19 -7.04 1.09
CA GLY A 35 -29.36 -7.22 2.27
C GLY A 35 -27.97 -7.81 1.99
N LEU A 36 -27.42 -7.61 0.79
CA LEU A 36 -26.13 -8.17 0.37
C LEU A 36 -24.94 -7.27 0.71
N ALA A 37 -25.11 -6.26 1.58
CA ALA A 37 -24.04 -5.29 1.88
C ALA A 37 -22.80 -5.97 2.46
N PHE A 38 -22.99 -6.93 3.38
CA PHE A 38 -21.89 -7.70 3.94
C PHE A 38 -21.25 -8.64 2.91
N TYR A 39 -22.05 -9.22 2.00
CA TYR A 39 -21.52 -9.99 0.87
C TYR A 39 -20.63 -9.15 -0.03
N ALA A 40 -21.07 -7.96 -0.45
CA ALA A 40 -20.29 -7.08 -1.32
C ALA A 40 -18.94 -6.70 -0.69
N HIS A 41 -18.91 -6.43 0.62
CA HIS A 41 -17.67 -6.19 1.35
C HIS A 41 -16.80 -7.45 1.44
N GLY A 42 -17.41 -8.60 1.77
CA GLY A 42 -16.71 -9.88 1.91
C GLY A 42 -16.04 -10.34 0.62
N VAL A 43 -16.65 -10.12 -0.56
CA VAL A 43 -16.04 -10.54 -1.83
C VAL A 43 -14.67 -9.89 -2.03
N ALA A 44 -14.52 -8.59 -1.78
CA ALA A 44 -13.26 -7.89 -1.98
C ALA A 44 -12.14 -8.50 -1.11
N ALA A 45 -12.41 -8.73 0.17
CA ALA A 45 -11.47 -9.38 1.09
C ALA A 45 -11.21 -10.85 0.73
N ALA A 46 -12.21 -11.56 0.21
CA ALA A 46 -12.07 -12.95 -0.23
C ALA A 46 -11.20 -13.11 -1.48
N THR A 47 -10.84 -12.03 -2.19
CA THR A 47 -9.89 -12.11 -3.34
C THR A 47 -8.46 -12.42 -2.91
N PHE A 48 -8.12 -12.15 -1.64
CA PHE A 48 -6.77 -12.22 -1.10
C PHE A 48 -6.00 -13.52 -1.44
N PRO A 49 -6.55 -14.73 -1.28
CA PRO A 49 -5.83 -15.96 -1.63
C PRO A 49 -5.50 -16.06 -3.12
N GLY A 50 -6.38 -15.50 -3.98
CA GLY A 50 -6.14 -15.46 -5.42
C GLY A 50 -5.01 -14.51 -5.80
N LEU A 51 -4.83 -13.42 -5.04
CA LEU A 51 -3.72 -12.48 -5.24
C LEU A 51 -2.39 -13.13 -4.84
N VAL A 52 -2.35 -13.80 -3.70
CA VAL A 52 -1.16 -14.55 -3.23
C VAL A 52 -0.76 -15.63 -4.23
N LEU A 53 -1.73 -16.39 -4.76
CA LEU A 53 -1.47 -17.40 -5.79
C LEU A 53 -0.97 -16.79 -7.10
N ALA A 54 -1.48 -15.63 -7.48
CA ALA A 54 -1.05 -14.95 -8.71
C ALA A 54 0.41 -14.54 -8.62
N ASP A 55 0.81 -14.00 -7.47
CA ASP A 55 2.18 -13.63 -7.20
C ASP A 55 3.10 -14.87 -7.14
N GLY A 56 2.78 -15.83 -6.26
CA GLY A 56 3.61 -17.02 -6.05
C GLY A 56 3.73 -17.96 -7.26
N LEU A 57 2.81 -17.89 -8.22
CA LEU A 57 2.85 -18.67 -9.47
C LEU A 57 3.22 -17.82 -10.70
N GLY A 58 3.49 -16.52 -10.53
CA GLY A 58 3.96 -15.62 -11.59
C GLY A 58 2.93 -15.30 -12.68
N PHE A 59 1.64 -15.15 -12.34
CA PHE A 59 0.60 -14.72 -13.29
C PHE A 59 -0.12 -13.43 -12.85
N ALA A 60 -0.92 -12.85 -13.74
CA ALA A 60 -1.52 -11.53 -13.50
C ALA A 60 -2.50 -11.50 -12.31
N ALA A 61 -2.24 -10.64 -11.32
CA ALA A 61 -3.05 -10.47 -10.10
C ALA A 61 -4.58 -10.30 -10.33
N PRO A 62 -5.07 -9.52 -11.33
CA PRO A 62 -6.50 -9.41 -11.59
C PRO A 62 -7.17 -10.75 -11.95
N LEU A 63 -6.44 -11.68 -12.57
CA LEU A 63 -6.97 -13.02 -12.90
C LEU A 63 -7.14 -13.85 -11.63
N GLY A 64 -6.17 -13.78 -10.72
CA GLY A 64 -6.23 -14.47 -9.43
C GLY A 64 -7.37 -13.95 -8.56
N ALA A 65 -7.48 -12.62 -8.45
CA ALA A 65 -8.57 -11.96 -7.73
C ALA A 65 -9.94 -12.34 -8.30
N LEU A 66 -10.11 -12.29 -9.62
CA LEU A 66 -11.36 -12.64 -10.29
C LEU A 66 -11.72 -14.11 -10.07
N ALA A 67 -10.77 -15.03 -10.23
CA ALA A 67 -11.01 -16.46 -10.02
C ALA A 67 -11.49 -16.73 -8.59
N MET A 68 -10.83 -16.15 -7.58
CA MET A 68 -11.22 -16.34 -6.19
C MET A 68 -12.55 -15.66 -5.85
N ALA A 69 -12.83 -14.46 -6.40
CA ALA A 69 -14.12 -13.80 -6.24
C ALA A 69 -15.29 -14.62 -6.82
N LEU A 70 -15.07 -15.27 -7.97
CA LEU A 70 -16.05 -16.16 -8.59
C LEU A 70 -16.26 -17.44 -7.77
N LEU A 71 -15.19 -18.04 -7.26
CA LEU A 71 -15.27 -19.19 -6.35
C LEU A 71 -16.04 -18.83 -5.07
N PHE A 72 -15.76 -17.67 -4.49
CA PHE A 72 -16.48 -17.14 -3.34
C PHE A 72 -17.98 -16.95 -3.64
N ALA A 73 -18.32 -16.31 -4.76
CA ALA A 73 -19.71 -16.11 -5.19
C ALA A 73 -20.48 -17.43 -5.35
N VAL A 74 -19.84 -18.43 -5.97
CA VAL A 74 -20.42 -19.75 -6.18
C VAL A 74 -20.58 -20.50 -4.85
N ALA A 75 -19.60 -20.43 -3.95
CA ALA A 75 -19.64 -21.06 -2.64
C ALA A 75 -20.79 -20.49 -1.78
N VAL A 76 -20.88 -19.16 -1.66
CA VAL A 76 -21.94 -18.49 -0.92
C VAL A 76 -23.31 -18.80 -1.53
N GLY A 77 -23.45 -18.71 -2.86
CA GLY A 77 -24.72 -18.99 -3.56
C GLY A 77 -25.21 -20.43 -3.39
N ARG A 78 -24.32 -21.42 -3.48
CA ARG A 78 -24.68 -22.84 -3.26
C ARG A 78 -25.04 -23.13 -1.81
N LEU A 79 -24.34 -22.53 -0.85
CA LEU A 79 -24.59 -22.78 0.56
C LEU A 79 -25.89 -22.11 1.03
N ALA A 80 -26.15 -20.89 0.60
CA ALA A 80 -27.39 -20.16 0.87
C ALA A 80 -28.63 -20.87 0.30
N THR A 81 -28.51 -21.49 -0.89
CA THR A 81 -29.63 -22.22 -1.51
C THR A 81 -29.90 -23.58 -0.87
N ARG A 82 -28.87 -24.30 -0.39
CA ARG A 82 -29.01 -25.63 0.22
C ARG A 82 -29.46 -25.62 1.68
N GLN A 83 -28.97 -24.68 2.47
CA GLN A 83 -29.23 -24.65 3.92
C GLN A 83 -30.39 -23.73 4.32
N GLY A 84 -31.00 -23.01 3.36
CA GLY A 84 -32.05 -22.03 3.66
C GLY A 84 -31.58 -20.89 4.58
N GLY A 85 -30.26 -20.71 4.72
CA GLY A 85 -29.65 -19.74 5.64
C GLY A 85 -29.56 -18.33 5.05
N ASP A 86 -29.37 -17.35 5.93
CA ASP A 86 -29.14 -15.96 5.54
C ASP A 86 -27.81 -15.78 4.79
N HIS A 87 -27.82 -14.94 3.74
CA HIS A 87 -26.62 -14.68 2.93
C HIS A 87 -25.49 -14.08 3.77
N SER A 88 -25.78 -13.32 4.81
CA SER A 88 -24.76 -12.73 5.68
C SER A 88 -23.98 -13.78 6.46
N THR A 89 -24.68 -14.79 6.99
CA THR A 89 -24.05 -15.89 7.74
C THR A 89 -23.13 -16.71 6.82
N MET A 90 -23.63 -17.06 5.62
CA MET A 90 -22.85 -17.84 4.66
C MET A 90 -21.64 -17.06 4.14
N THR A 91 -21.82 -15.76 3.89
CA THR A 91 -20.71 -14.85 3.55
C THR A 91 -19.64 -14.88 4.63
N ALA A 92 -20.00 -14.77 5.91
CA ALA A 92 -19.03 -14.76 7.01
C ALA A 92 -18.21 -16.04 7.05
N MET A 93 -18.87 -17.20 6.95
CA MET A 93 -18.21 -18.50 7.01
C MET A 93 -17.23 -18.72 5.85
N VAL A 94 -17.67 -18.42 4.62
CA VAL A 94 -16.81 -18.58 3.43
C VAL A 94 -15.66 -17.55 3.46
N LEU A 95 -15.91 -16.33 3.94
CA LEU A 95 -14.91 -15.27 4.02
C LEU A 95 -13.80 -15.63 5.00
N VAL A 96 -14.14 -16.11 6.20
CA VAL A 96 -13.16 -16.55 7.19
C VAL A 96 -12.31 -17.69 6.62
N GLY A 97 -12.92 -18.66 5.95
CA GLY A 97 -12.19 -19.75 5.29
C GLY A 97 -11.25 -19.26 4.18
N ALA A 98 -11.72 -18.33 3.34
CA ALA A 98 -10.90 -17.75 2.28
C ALA A 98 -9.73 -16.97 2.87
N LEU A 99 -9.96 -16.07 3.82
CA LEU A 99 -8.89 -15.29 4.46
C LEU A 99 -7.87 -16.19 5.16
N ALA A 100 -8.32 -17.22 5.90
CA ALA A 100 -7.42 -18.17 6.53
C ALA A 100 -6.56 -18.91 5.49
N ALA A 101 -7.15 -19.35 4.37
CA ALA A 101 -6.39 -19.97 3.29
C ALA A 101 -5.37 -19.00 2.67
N GLY A 102 -5.73 -17.73 2.47
CA GLY A 102 -4.82 -16.73 1.94
C GLY A 102 -3.63 -16.46 2.87
N VAL A 103 -3.88 -16.36 4.18
CA VAL A 103 -2.81 -16.14 5.18
C VAL A 103 -1.86 -17.34 5.20
N ILE A 104 -2.39 -18.56 5.17
CA ILE A 104 -1.57 -19.79 5.11
C ILE A 104 -0.72 -19.82 3.84
N LEU A 105 -1.32 -19.53 2.67
CA LEU A 105 -0.57 -19.50 1.40
C LEU A 105 0.55 -18.47 1.42
N ALA A 106 0.30 -17.30 1.99
CA ALA A 106 1.28 -16.22 2.04
C ALA A 106 2.44 -16.52 2.99
N SER A 107 2.19 -17.22 4.10
CA SER A 107 3.17 -17.44 5.17
C SER A 107 3.88 -18.79 5.14
N ASP A 108 3.25 -19.86 4.64
CA ASP A 108 3.80 -21.21 4.71
C ASP A 108 4.28 -21.76 3.35
N VAL A 109 3.76 -21.24 2.22
CA VAL A 109 3.92 -21.88 0.90
C VAL A 109 4.78 -21.09 -0.06
N PHE A 110 4.57 -19.78 -0.16
CA PHE A 110 5.24 -18.96 -1.17
C PHE A 110 6.33 -18.05 -0.62
N ASP A 111 6.52 -17.98 0.72
CA ASP A 111 7.32 -16.94 1.40
C ASP A 111 7.08 -15.55 0.76
N ALA A 112 5.85 -15.33 0.28
CA ALA A 112 5.58 -14.26 -0.66
C ALA A 112 5.60 -12.94 0.09
N ALA A 113 6.67 -12.18 -0.15
CA ALA A 113 6.84 -10.79 0.24
C ALA A 113 5.76 -9.85 -0.36
N ALA A 114 4.90 -10.34 -1.24
CA ALA A 114 4.19 -9.49 -2.17
C ALA A 114 3.01 -8.74 -1.57
N ASN A 115 3.19 -7.44 -1.36
CA ASN A 115 2.36 -6.35 -1.91
C ASN A 115 0.83 -6.47 -1.83
N VAL A 116 0.32 -7.24 -0.87
CA VAL A 116 -1.11 -7.47 -0.64
C VAL A 116 -1.81 -6.14 -0.34
N ASN A 117 -1.13 -5.24 0.35
CA ASN A 117 -1.69 -3.98 0.80
C ASN A 117 -1.97 -3.02 -0.37
N GLY A 118 -1.11 -2.94 -1.39
CA GLY A 118 -1.37 -2.13 -2.59
C GLY A 118 -2.67 -2.54 -3.30
N LEU A 119 -3.01 -3.84 -3.25
CA LEU A 119 -4.23 -4.39 -3.82
C LEU A 119 -5.46 -4.25 -2.90
N LEU A 120 -5.27 -4.27 -1.57
CA LEU A 120 -6.35 -4.08 -0.58
C LEU A 120 -6.78 -2.62 -0.45
N PHE A 121 -5.86 -1.66 -0.61
CA PHE A 121 -6.15 -0.23 -0.43
C PHE A 121 -6.33 0.51 -1.76
N GLY A 122 -5.77 -0.02 -2.86
CA GLY A 122 -5.79 0.61 -4.19
C GLY A 122 -5.11 1.98 -4.19
N SER A 123 -4.82 2.51 -5.36
CA SER A 123 -4.44 3.92 -5.49
C SER A 123 -5.28 4.54 -6.59
N LEU A 124 -6.22 5.40 -6.19
CA LEU A 124 -7.13 6.09 -7.10
C LEU A 124 -6.38 7.08 -8.02
N LEU A 125 -5.18 7.47 -7.63
CA LEU A 125 -4.29 8.29 -8.44
C LEU A 125 -3.56 7.45 -9.49
N VAL A 126 -3.47 6.13 -9.25
CA VAL A 126 -2.72 5.17 -10.02
C VAL A 126 -3.63 4.19 -10.76
N ILE A 127 -4.20 4.66 -11.87
CA ILE A 127 -5.13 3.88 -12.69
C ILE A 127 -4.62 3.79 -14.13
N SER A 128 -4.48 2.56 -14.63
CA SER A 128 -4.05 2.28 -16.01
C SER A 128 -5.22 2.28 -17.00
N ASP A 129 -4.95 2.43 -18.31
CA ASP A 129 -5.97 2.30 -19.36
C ASP A 129 -6.69 0.94 -19.31
N ARG A 130 -5.98 -0.11 -18.89
CA ARG A 130 -6.53 -1.44 -18.71
C ARG A 130 -7.59 -1.46 -17.61
N ASP A 131 -7.39 -0.72 -16.53
CA ASP A 131 -8.37 -0.61 -15.44
C ASP A 131 -9.63 0.13 -15.89
N LEU A 132 -9.49 1.19 -16.71
CA LEU A 132 -10.63 1.87 -17.33
C LEU A 132 -11.42 0.92 -18.24
N MET A 133 -10.73 0.10 -19.05
CA MET A 133 -11.38 -0.90 -19.90
C MET A 133 -12.13 -1.96 -19.06
N ILE A 134 -11.52 -2.47 -17.99
CA ILE A 134 -12.14 -3.45 -17.09
C ILE A 134 -13.37 -2.84 -16.41
N ALA A 135 -13.26 -1.62 -15.89
CA ALA A 135 -14.37 -0.90 -15.26
C ALA A 135 -15.55 -0.66 -16.22
N GLY A 136 -15.24 -0.23 -17.45
CA GLY A 136 -16.22 -0.03 -18.51
C GLY A 136 -16.92 -1.33 -18.92
N ALA A 137 -16.15 -2.40 -19.15
CA ALA A 137 -16.68 -3.71 -19.51
C ALA A 137 -17.56 -4.31 -18.40
N ALA A 138 -17.10 -4.26 -17.14
CA ALA A 138 -17.89 -4.72 -16.00
C ALA A 138 -19.21 -3.96 -15.86
N SER A 139 -19.19 -2.64 -16.04
CA SER A 139 -20.40 -1.80 -15.99
C SER A 139 -21.36 -2.09 -17.14
N ALA A 140 -20.86 -2.33 -18.35
CA ALA A 140 -21.69 -2.73 -19.49
C ALA A 140 -22.38 -4.08 -19.23
N VAL A 141 -21.64 -5.06 -18.70
CA VAL A 141 -22.19 -6.38 -18.33
C VAL A 141 -23.30 -6.24 -17.28
N VAL A 142 -23.13 -5.37 -16.27
CA VAL A 142 -24.17 -5.07 -15.28
C VAL A 142 -25.42 -4.48 -15.90
N LEU A 143 -25.28 -3.52 -16.81
CA LEU A 143 -26.42 -2.90 -17.49
C LEU A 143 -27.22 -3.93 -18.31
N VAL A 144 -26.52 -4.72 -19.12
CA VAL A 144 -27.13 -5.79 -19.92
C VAL A 144 -27.84 -6.80 -19.02
N ALA A 145 -27.19 -7.26 -17.95
CA ALA A 145 -27.81 -8.21 -17.02
C ALA A 145 -29.01 -7.62 -16.29
N THR A 146 -28.95 -6.34 -15.91
CA THR A 146 -30.08 -5.64 -15.25
C THR A 146 -31.28 -5.51 -16.20
N LEU A 147 -31.06 -5.27 -17.49
CA LEU A 147 -32.12 -5.24 -18.49
C LEU A 147 -32.75 -6.63 -18.69
N LEU A 148 -31.94 -7.69 -18.75
CA LEU A 148 -32.40 -9.05 -19.02
C LEU A 148 -33.02 -9.75 -17.79
N LEU A 149 -32.48 -9.51 -16.59
CA LEU A 149 -32.83 -10.22 -15.36
C LEU A 149 -33.51 -9.35 -14.30
N GLY A 150 -33.54 -8.02 -14.47
CA GLY A 150 -34.15 -7.09 -13.53
C GLY A 150 -35.58 -7.43 -13.12
N PRO A 151 -36.49 -7.78 -14.06
CA PRO A 151 -37.85 -8.21 -13.72
C PRO A 151 -37.88 -9.46 -12.81
N ARG A 152 -36.96 -10.41 -13.03
CA ARG A 152 -36.84 -11.63 -12.22
C ARG A 152 -36.29 -11.33 -10.83
N TRP A 153 -35.30 -10.44 -10.73
CA TRP A 153 -34.75 -10.01 -9.44
C TRP A 153 -35.75 -9.20 -8.61
N LEU A 154 -36.58 -8.36 -9.25
CA LEU A 154 -37.67 -7.66 -8.56
C LEU A 154 -38.66 -8.67 -7.97
N ALA A 155 -39.12 -9.65 -8.76
CA ALA A 155 -40.06 -10.66 -8.27
C ALA A 155 -39.49 -11.44 -7.06
N LEU A 156 -38.23 -11.88 -7.15
CA LEU A 156 -37.54 -12.60 -6.07
C LEU A 156 -37.12 -11.72 -4.89
N GLY A 157 -37.12 -10.39 -5.03
CA GLY A 157 -36.72 -9.44 -4.00
C GLY A 157 -37.86 -9.07 -3.03
N PHE A 158 -39.11 -9.11 -3.50
CA PHE A 158 -40.28 -8.76 -2.69
C PHE A 158 -41.00 -9.97 -2.10
N ASP A 159 -41.11 -11.08 -2.84
CA ASP A 159 -41.77 -12.29 -2.38
C ASP A 159 -41.14 -13.54 -3.00
N ARG A 160 -40.23 -14.18 -2.26
CA ARG A 160 -39.55 -15.41 -2.69
C ARG A 160 -40.49 -16.60 -2.80
N ASP A 161 -41.51 -16.68 -1.94
CA ASP A 161 -42.42 -17.82 -1.90
C ASP A 161 -43.53 -17.68 -2.94
N GLY A 162 -44.03 -16.45 -3.16
CA GLY A 162 -44.90 -16.13 -4.29
C GLY A 162 -44.22 -16.31 -5.65
N ALA A 163 -42.95 -15.96 -5.78
CA ALA A 163 -42.18 -16.19 -7.02
C ALA A 163 -41.99 -17.70 -7.31
N ARG A 164 -41.79 -18.53 -6.28
CA ARG A 164 -41.74 -20.00 -6.42
C ARG A 164 -43.10 -20.56 -6.86
N ALA A 165 -44.21 -20.03 -6.33
CA ALA A 165 -45.56 -20.41 -6.74
C ALA A 165 -45.86 -20.03 -8.22
N LEU A 166 -45.22 -18.97 -8.73
CA LEU A 166 -45.29 -18.54 -10.13
C LEU A 166 -44.30 -19.29 -11.06
N GLY A 167 -43.61 -20.32 -10.57
CA GLY A 167 -42.70 -21.15 -11.37
C GLY A 167 -41.33 -20.52 -11.67
N VAL A 168 -41.00 -19.37 -11.04
CA VAL A 168 -39.69 -18.72 -11.21
C VAL A 168 -38.65 -19.45 -10.36
N ARG A 169 -37.77 -20.23 -11.00
CA ARG A 169 -36.63 -20.86 -10.32
C ARG A 169 -35.64 -19.80 -9.85
N ALA A 170 -35.52 -19.64 -8.52
CA ALA A 170 -34.70 -18.60 -7.89
C ALA A 170 -33.18 -18.77 -8.07
N GLY A 171 -32.69 -20.00 -8.23
CA GLY A 171 -31.25 -20.30 -8.12
C GLY A 171 -30.37 -19.64 -9.20
N GLY A 172 -30.81 -19.63 -10.45
CA GLY A 172 -30.02 -19.06 -11.56
C GLY A 172 -29.86 -17.54 -11.47
N PRO A 173 -30.96 -16.76 -11.42
CA PRO A 173 -30.88 -15.30 -11.33
C PRO A 173 -30.13 -14.81 -10.08
N ASP A 174 -30.29 -15.45 -8.93
CA ASP A 174 -29.58 -15.06 -7.71
C ASP A 174 -28.07 -15.30 -7.82
N ALA A 175 -27.65 -16.44 -8.40
CA ALA A 175 -26.24 -16.72 -8.64
C ALA A 175 -25.62 -15.69 -9.60
N VAL A 176 -26.34 -15.29 -10.65
CA VAL A 176 -25.86 -14.24 -11.58
C VAL A 176 -25.67 -12.92 -10.84
N LEU A 177 -26.58 -12.53 -9.94
CA LEU A 177 -26.42 -11.31 -9.16
C LEU A 177 -25.16 -11.35 -8.28
N LEU A 178 -24.91 -12.47 -7.59
CA LEU A 178 -23.72 -12.64 -6.75
C LEU A 178 -22.43 -12.56 -7.58
N VAL A 179 -22.40 -13.16 -8.77
CA VAL A 179 -21.28 -13.09 -9.71
C VAL A 179 -21.06 -11.65 -10.23
N LEU A 180 -22.13 -10.90 -10.53
CA LEU A 180 -22.00 -9.52 -10.98
C LEU A 180 -21.47 -8.60 -9.89
N VAL A 181 -21.96 -8.78 -8.65
CA VAL A 181 -21.41 -8.08 -7.48
C VAL A 181 -19.94 -8.41 -7.31
N ALA A 182 -19.54 -9.68 -7.49
CA ALA A 182 -18.14 -10.08 -7.42
C ALA A 182 -17.28 -9.46 -8.52
N LEU A 183 -17.76 -9.46 -9.78
CA LEU A 183 -17.08 -8.86 -10.92
C LEU A 183 -16.85 -7.35 -10.71
N VAL A 184 -17.89 -6.61 -10.30
CA VAL A 184 -17.76 -5.16 -10.04
C VAL A 184 -16.92 -4.90 -8.80
N ALA A 185 -17.01 -5.73 -7.76
CA ALA A 185 -16.15 -5.60 -6.59
C ALA A 185 -14.66 -5.74 -6.99
N VAL A 186 -14.31 -6.72 -7.83
CA VAL A 186 -12.93 -6.89 -8.33
C VAL A 186 -12.51 -5.73 -9.23
N ALA A 187 -13.36 -5.28 -10.15
CA ALA A 187 -13.06 -4.13 -11.01
C ALA A 187 -12.90 -2.82 -10.20
N THR A 188 -13.65 -2.68 -9.12
CA THR A 188 -13.53 -1.51 -8.22
C THR A 188 -12.31 -1.66 -7.31
N LEU A 189 -11.99 -2.88 -6.86
CA LEU A 189 -10.80 -3.19 -6.07
C LEU A 189 -9.53 -2.79 -6.80
N SER A 190 -9.38 -3.18 -8.08
CA SER A 190 -8.17 -2.88 -8.85
C SER A 190 -7.98 -1.37 -9.08
N ALA A 191 -9.06 -0.63 -9.31
CA ALA A 191 -8.99 0.80 -9.63
C ALA A 191 -8.98 1.72 -8.40
N VAL A 192 -9.56 1.27 -7.27
CA VAL A 192 -9.97 2.17 -6.19
C VAL A 192 -9.72 1.57 -4.79
N GLY A 193 -9.41 0.28 -4.71
CA GLY A 193 -9.17 -0.42 -3.45
C GLY A 193 -10.41 -1.00 -2.78
N ALA A 194 -10.19 -1.93 -1.84
CA ALA A 194 -11.26 -2.71 -1.20
C ALA A 194 -12.15 -1.85 -0.30
N LEU A 195 -11.54 -0.94 0.47
CA LEU A 195 -12.27 -0.06 1.38
C LEU A 195 -13.22 0.86 0.62
N LEU A 196 -12.76 1.44 -0.49
CA LEU A 196 -13.59 2.34 -1.26
C LEU A 196 -14.59 1.58 -2.14
N ALA A 197 -14.29 0.37 -2.60
CA ALA A 197 -15.22 -0.46 -3.35
C ALA A 197 -16.53 -0.71 -2.60
N ALA A 198 -16.44 -1.14 -1.33
CA ALA A 198 -17.63 -1.38 -0.51
C ALA A 198 -18.40 -0.08 -0.23
N ALA A 199 -17.69 1.02 0.04
CA ALA A 199 -18.31 2.32 0.30
C ALA A 199 -19.07 2.85 -0.93
N LEU A 200 -18.49 2.76 -2.13
CA LEU A 200 -19.12 3.22 -3.38
C LEU A 200 -20.32 2.38 -3.79
N MET A 201 -20.32 1.07 -3.54
CA MET A 201 -21.45 0.21 -3.90
C MET A 201 -22.62 0.32 -2.92
N VAL A 202 -22.37 0.46 -1.61
CA VAL A 202 -23.43 0.37 -0.60
C VAL A 202 -23.96 1.74 -0.18
N ILE A 203 -23.06 2.68 0.15
CA ILE A 203 -23.43 3.93 0.84
C ILE A 203 -24.31 4.83 -0.04
N PRO A 204 -23.98 5.11 -1.32
CA PRO A 204 -24.83 5.92 -2.19
C PRO A 204 -26.24 5.32 -2.34
N ALA A 205 -26.34 4.00 -2.51
CA ALA A 205 -27.62 3.32 -2.67
C ALA A 205 -28.49 3.45 -1.41
N ALA A 206 -27.89 3.25 -0.24
CA ALA A 206 -28.54 3.40 1.06
C ALA A 206 -28.93 4.86 1.34
N THR A 207 -28.13 5.82 0.87
CA THR A 207 -28.38 7.27 1.01
C THR A 207 -29.63 7.69 0.26
N VAL A 208 -29.84 7.17 -0.95
CA VAL A 208 -30.97 7.55 -1.82
C VAL A 208 -32.27 6.81 -1.45
N ARG A 209 -32.16 5.59 -0.88
CA ARG A 209 -33.28 4.69 -0.63
C ARG A 209 -34.49 5.31 0.11
N PRO A 210 -34.33 6.11 1.18
CA PRO A 210 -35.48 6.68 1.89
C PRO A 210 -36.32 7.67 1.07
N TRP A 211 -35.75 8.21 -0.01
CA TRP A 211 -36.35 9.29 -0.81
C TRP A 211 -37.05 8.79 -2.08
N ILE A 212 -36.60 7.65 -2.61
CA ILE A 212 -37.02 7.15 -3.92
C ILE A 212 -37.51 5.71 -3.80
N SER A 213 -38.78 5.50 -4.18
CA SER A 213 -39.44 4.20 -4.12
C SER A 213 -39.40 3.41 -5.43
N ARG A 214 -39.27 4.10 -6.58
CA ARG A 214 -39.25 3.46 -7.92
C ARG A 214 -37.85 2.99 -8.29
N MET A 215 -37.71 1.71 -8.67
CA MET A 215 -36.42 1.08 -8.92
C MET A 215 -35.56 1.77 -9.98
N PRO A 216 -36.04 2.11 -11.20
CA PRO A 216 -35.20 2.73 -12.21
C PRO A 216 -34.70 4.13 -11.79
N ILE A 217 -35.56 4.88 -11.08
CA ILE A 217 -35.20 6.21 -10.57
C ILE A 217 -34.19 6.08 -9.43
N TRP A 218 -34.33 5.07 -8.57
CA TRP A 218 -33.38 4.79 -7.50
C TRP A 218 -31.99 4.42 -8.07
N GLN A 219 -31.95 3.59 -9.12
CA GLN A 219 -30.71 3.24 -9.82
C GLN A 219 -30.03 4.46 -10.43
N LEU A 220 -30.76 5.26 -11.22
CA LEU A 220 -30.23 6.47 -11.83
C LEU A 220 -29.72 7.47 -10.78
N ALA A 221 -30.50 7.73 -9.74
CA ALA A 221 -30.12 8.64 -8.67
C ALA A 221 -28.89 8.12 -7.89
N THR A 222 -28.80 6.81 -7.65
CA THR A 222 -27.64 6.19 -7.00
C THR A 222 -26.38 6.36 -7.85
N THR A 223 -26.45 6.08 -9.15
CA THR A 223 -25.33 6.29 -10.08
C THR A 223 -24.88 7.75 -10.10
N LEU A 224 -25.82 8.70 -10.17
CA LEU A 224 -25.49 10.14 -10.15
C LEU A 224 -24.86 10.58 -8.83
N VAL A 225 -25.39 10.12 -7.69
CA VAL A 225 -24.81 10.41 -6.36
C VAL A 225 -23.42 9.80 -6.22
N THR A 226 -23.22 8.58 -6.71
CA THR A 226 -21.91 7.91 -6.69
C THR A 226 -20.88 8.68 -7.51
N ALA A 227 -21.25 9.08 -8.74
CA ALA A 227 -20.41 9.90 -9.62
C ALA A 227 -20.09 11.27 -8.99
N ALA A 228 -21.08 11.95 -8.41
CA ALA A 228 -20.90 13.24 -7.77
C ALA A 228 -20.01 13.16 -6.52
N LEU A 229 -20.20 12.13 -5.68
CA LEU A 229 -19.36 11.88 -4.50
C LEU A 229 -17.91 11.60 -4.88
N GLY A 230 -17.69 10.75 -5.89
CA GLY A 230 -16.35 10.44 -6.37
C GLY A 230 -15.65 11.68 -6.95
N ALA A 231 -16.33 12.45 -7.81
CA ALA A 231 -15.79 13.69 -8.36
C ALA A 231 -15.49 14.75 -7.28
N ALA A 232 -16.40 14.94 -6.33
CA ALA A 232 -16.21 15.88 -5.22
C ALA A 232 -15.09 15.43 -4.27
N GLY A 233 -14.97 14.12 -4.00
CA GLY A 233 -13.92 13.58 -3.15
C GLY A 233 -12.55 13.64 -3.81
N LEU A 234 -12.44 13.39 -5.11
CA LEU A 234 -11.20 13.59 -5.87
C LEU A 234 -10.78 15.06 -5.88
N TRP A 235 -11.72 15.98 -6.12
CA TRP A 235 -11.47 17.42 -6.04
C TRP A 235 -10.99 17.86 -4.64
N LEU A 236 -11.64 17.37 -3.59
CA LEU A 236 -11.30 17.71 -2.21
C LEU A 236 -9.95 17.11 -1.81
N SER A 237 -9.65 15.90 -2.27
CA SER A 237 -8.36 15.22 -2.09
C SER A 237 -7.22 16.06 -2.68
N VAL A 238 -7.36 16.56 -3.91
CA VAL A 238 -6.35 17.46 -4.52
C VAL A 238 -6.20 18.76 -3.71
N LYS A 239 -7.29 19.32 -3.19
CA LYS A 239 -7.24 20.57 -2.40
C LYS A 239 -6.64 20.41 -1.01
N THR A 240 -6.79 19.24 -0.39
CA THR A 240 -6.34 18.96 0.98
C THR A 240 -5.08 18.10 1.03
N ASN A 241 -4.63 17.59 -0.12
CA ASN A 241 -3.58 16.58 -0.25
C ASN A 241 -3.85 15.30 0.56
N ALA A 242 -5.13 15.00 0.84
CA ALA A 242 -5.54 13.77 1.51
C ALA A 242 -5.65 12.61 0.49
N PRO A 243 -5.48 11.35 0.90
CA PRO A 243 -5.71 10.19 0.04
C PRO A 243 -7.13 10.22 -0.57
N PRO A 244 -7.30 10.06 -1.89
CA PRO A 244 -8.61 10.14 -2.53
C PRO A 244 -9.61 9.11 -2.00
N GLY A 245 -9.13 7.89 -1.74
CA GLY A 245 -9.95 6.78 -1.24
C GLY A 245 -10.66 7.12 0.07
N ALA A 246 -9.88 7.54 1.07
CA ALA A 246 -10.37 7.97 2.36
C ALA A 246 -11.30 9.20 2.25
N THR A 247 -10.94 10.16 1.40
CA THR A 247 -11.72 11.40 1.21
C THR A 247 -13.13 11.10 0.68
N ILE A 248 -13.26 10.24 -0.35
CA ILE A 248 -14.55 9.84 -0.91
C ILE A 248 -15.38 9.05 0.11
N ALA A 249 -14.76 8.12 0.84
CA ALA A 249 -15.44 7.33 1.86
C ALA A 249 -16.03 8.19 2.99
N VAL A 250 -15.27 9.18 3.48
CA VAL A 250 -15.74 10.14 4.50
C VAL A 250 -16.90 10.97 3.97
N LEU A 251 -16.80 11.51 2.75
CA LEU A 251 -17.88 12.29 2.13
C LEU A 251 -19.15 11.46 1.96
N ALA A 252 -19.03 10.20 1.52
CA ALA A 252 -20.16 9.28 1.38
C ALA A 252 -20.84 9.04 2.74
N GLY A 253 -20.07 8.79 3.80
CA GLY A 253 -20.58 8.61 5.17
C GLY A 253 -21.29 9.85 5.71
N VAL A 254 -20.74 11.05 5.48
CA VAL A 254 -21.37 12.33 5.85
C VAL A 254 -22.70 12.52 5.11
N LEU A 255 -22.72 12.28 3.79
CA LEU A 255 -23.93 12.41 2.99
C LEU A 255 -25.03 11.43 3.44
N PHE A 256 -24.65 10.19 3.77
CA PHE A 256 -25.56 9.18 4.32
C PHE A 256 -26.16 9.65 5.65
N LEU A 257 -25.34 10.13 6.57
CA LEU A 257 -25.80 10.62 7.88
C LEU A 257 -26.74 11.83 7.70
N MET A 258 -26.42 12.77 6.81
CA MET A 258 -27.28 13.90 6.47
C MET A 258 -28.63 13.45 5.89
N SER A 259 -28.62 12.48 4.98
CA SER A 259 -29.82 11.90 4.39
C SER A 259 -30.74 11.28 5.44
N VAL A 260 -30.21 10.40 6.30
CA VAL A 260 -30.98 9.71 7.35
C VAL A 260 -31.54 10.71 8.37
N THR A 261 -30.72 11.66 8.82
CA THR A 261 -31.15 12.68 9.79
C THR A 261 -32.25 13.57 9.20
N LEU A 262 -32.07 14.08 7.98
CA LEU A 262 -33.06 14.91 7.30
C LEU A 262 -34.38 14.16 7.07
N HIS A 263 -34.31 12.91 6.59
CA HIS A 263 -35.50 12.07 6.41
C HIS A 263 -36.24 11.87 7.73
N SER A 264 -35.51 11.57 8.82
CA SER A 264 -36.11 11.42 10.15
C SER A 264 -36.77 12.71 10.65
N VAL A 265 -36.21 13.89 10.36
CA VAL A 265 -36.77 15.18 10.81
C VAL A 265 -38.01 15.55 10.01
N LEU A 266 -37.99 15.36 8.70
CA LEU A 266 -39.12 15.71 7.81
C LEU A 266 -40.32 14.78 8.04
N HIS A 267 -40.08 13.49 8.29
CA HIS A 267 -41.15 12.49 8.40
C HIS A 267 -41.55 12.12 9.84
N ARG A 268 -40.89 12.67 10.87
CA ARG A 268 -41.33 12.59 12.29
C ARG A 268 -42.72 13.16 12.56
N ARG A 269 -43.34 13.87 11.62
CA ARG A 269 -44.66 14.52 11.79
C ARG A 269 -45.86 13.65 11.42
N SER A 270 -45.68 12.44 10.88
CA SER A 270 -46.80 11.62 10.40
C SER A 270 -47.41 10.66 11.44
N ASP A 271 -46.74 10.40 12.56
CA ASP A 271 -47.25 9.55 13.65
C ASP A 271 -47.75 10.37 14.85
N ARG A 272 -48.69 11.29 14.61
CA ARG A 272 -49.56 11.76 15.69
C ARG A 272 -50.85 10.93 15.68
N PRO A 273 -51.17 10.18 16.76
CA PRO A 273 -52.46 9.53 16.85
C PRO A 273 -53.55 10.61 16.78
N ARG A 274 -54.50 10.44 15.86
CA ARG A 274 -55.77 11.18 15.86
C ARG A 274 -56.59 10.67 17.06
N GLY A 275 -56.41 11.30 18.22
CA GLY A 275 -57.19 11.01 19.43
C GLY A 275 -57.07 12.18 20.42
N GLY A 276 -58.20 12.77 20.79
CA GLY A 276 -58.29 14.07 21.45
C GLY A 276 -57.89 14.13 22.93
N GLY A 277 -57.91 15.35 23.46
CA GLY A 277 -57.85 15.64 24.90
C GLY A 277 -56.68 16.54 25.28
N GLY A 278 -57.00 17.71 25.84
CA GLY A 278 -56.05 18.79 26.12
C GLY A 278 -54.96 18.44 27.13
N GLY A 279 -53.80 19.08 26.95
CA GLY A 279 -52.69 18.99 27.90
C GLY A 279 -51.45 19.66 27.35
N ARG A 280 -51.29 20.95 27.62
CA ARG A 280 -50.04 21.71 27.40
C ARG A 280 -48.85 20.92 27.95
N ARG A 281 -47.99 20.38 27.10
CA ARG A 281 -46.59 20.10 27.46
C ARG A 281 -45.65 20.68 26.43
N ARG A 282 -44.80 21.56 26.94
CA ARG A 282 -43.93 22.51 26.26
C ARG A 282 -42.81 21.79 25.51
N LEU A 283 -42.35 22.44 24.44
CA LEU A 283 -41.15 22.15 23.67
C LEU A 283 -39.95 21.81 24.59
N ALA A 284 -39.46 20.58 24.51
CA ALA A 284 -38.11 20.21 24.95
C ALA A 284 -37.59 19.15 23.98
N GLY A 285 -36.79 19.57 23.01
CA GLY A 285 -36.29 18.70 21.94
C GLY A 285 -35.54 19.47 20.86
N ARG A 286 -34.79 20.51 21.25
CA ARG A 286 -33.79 21.17 20.40
C ARG A 286 -32.47 21.15 21.17
N PRO A 287 -31.69 20.05 21.06
CA PRO A 287 -30.27 20.24 20.80
C PRO A 287 -29.62 19.13 19.94
N ALA A 288 -30.33 18.51 18.99
CA ALA A 288 -29.69 17.57 18.05
C ALA A 288 -29.25 18.22 16.73
N LEU A 289 -29.90 19.32 16.33
CA LEU A 289 -29.64 20.01 15.05
C LEU A 289 -28.47 21.01 15.12
N LEU A 290 -28.12 21.49 16.32
CA LEU A 290 -27.06 22.50 16.52
C LEU A 290 -25.67 21.88 16.77
N VAL A 291 -25.59 20.59 17.10
CA VAL A 291 -24.29 19.90 17.27
C VAL A 291 -23.71 19.43 15.93
N LEU A 292 -24.57 19.12 14.94
CA LEU A 292 -24.11 18.60 13.64
C LEU A 292 -23.71 19.71 12.63
N LEU A 293 -24.29 20.92 12.74
CA LEU A 293 -23.87 22.10 11.97
C LEU A 293 -22.58 22.75 12.52
N GLY A 294 -22.23 22.50 13.78
CA GLY A 294 -21.01 22.99 14.41
C GLY A 294 -19.74 22.21 14.02
N LEU A 295 -19.87 20.96 13.58
CA LEU A 295 -18.74 20.08 13.24
C LEU A 295 -18.28 20.18 11.77
N ILE A 296 -19.05 20.85 10.90
CA ILE A 296 -18.68 21.05 9.48
C ILE A 296 -18.06 22.44 9.26
N GLY A 297 -18.16 23.36 10.23
CA GLY A 297 -17.71 24.75 10.11
C GLY A 297 -16.30 25.07 10.61
N ALA A 298 -15.56 24.11 11.19
CA ALA A 298 -14.27 24.38 11.87
C ALA A 298 -13.04 23.79 11.17
N GLY A 299 -13.04 23.75 9.83
CA GLY A 299 -11.93 23.19 9.04
C GLY A 299 -11.38 24.10 7.93
N VAL A 300 -11.75 25.40 7.89
CA VAL A 300 -11.23 26.34 6.88
C VAL A 300 -10.74 27.62 7.54
N ALA A 301 -9.68 27.49 8.32
CA ALA A 301 -8.83 28.60 8.71
C ALA A 301 -7.39 28.07 8.84
N GLY A 302 -6.78 27.78 7.70
CA GLY A 302 -5.36 27.49 7.59
C GLY A 302 -4.77 28.39 6.52
N CYS A 303 -4.18 29.51 6.95
CA CYS A 303 -3.46 30.45 6.10
C CYS A 303 -2.35 29.74 5.33
N GLY A 304 -2.47 29.68 4.01
CA GLY A 304 -1.35 29.37 3.13
C GLY A 304 -0.76 30.67 2.59
N SER A 305 0.19 31.24 3.33
CA SER A 305 1.11 32.25 2.80
C SER A 305 1.98 31.53 1.77
N SER A 306 1.62 31.63 0.50
CA SER A 306 2.50 31.21 -0.59
C SER A 306 3.63 32.23 -0.67
N ASP A 307 4.72 31.93 0.01
CA ASP A 307 5.99 32.61 -0.19
C ASP A 307 6.50 32.19 -1.56
N SER A 308 6.10 32.93 -2.59
CA SER A 308 6.60 32.80 -3.95
C SER A 308 8.02 33.34 -4.01
N GLY A 309 8.96 32.58 -3.45
CA GLY A 309 10.39 32.77 -3.60
C GLY A 309 10.84 32.38 -5.01
N ALA A 310 11.26 33.39 -5.78
CA ALA A 310 12.12 33.34 -6.96
C ALA A 310 12.03 32.06 -7.85
N LYS A 311 11.04 32.01 -8.74
CA LYS A 311 11.13 31.22 -9.97
C LYS A 311 12.19 31.84 -10.88
N GLY A 312 13.33 31.17 -11.04
CA GLY A 312 14.37 31.64 -11.95
C GLY A 312 15.45 30.63 -12.34
N ASP A 313 15.96 29.81 -11.41
CA ASP A 313 17.29 29.19 -11.65
C ASP A 313 17.51 27.81 -10.98
N ARG A 314 16.43 27.08 -10.65
CA ARG A 314 16.51 25.76 -9.98
C ARG A 314 15.84 24.68 -10.79
N ILE A 315 16.49 23.53 -10.94
CA ILE A 315 15.88 22.35 -11.55
C ILE A 315 14.95 21.65 -10.55
N ALA A 316 13.73 21.31 -10.99
CA ALA A 316 12.80 20.54 -10.19
C ALA A 316 13.24 19.06 -10.16
N VAL A 317 13.43 18.52 -8.96
CA VAL A 317 13.94 17.16 -8.73
C VAL A 317 13.02 16.47 -7.73
N VAL A 318 12.69 15.21 -7.98
CA VAL A 318 11.97 14.36 -7.04
C VAL A 318 12.90 13.27 -6.52
N ALA A 319 12.81 12.98 -5.22
CA ALA A 319 13.41 11.80 -4.61
C ALA A 319 12.32 10.98 -3.90
N THR A 320 12.31 9.67 -4.14
CA THR A 320 11.29 8.78 -3.57
C THR A 320 11.48 8.59 -2.06
N THR A 321 12.69 8.26 -1.64
CA THR A 321 13.04 7.97 -0.24
C THR A 321 13.64 9.17 0.49
N THR A 322 13.62 9.09 1.82
CA THR A 322 14.21 10.12 2.68
C THR A 322 15.75 10.20 2.56
N GLN A 323 16.40 9.05 2.38
CA GLN A 323 17.85 8.90 2.20
C GLN A 323 18.27 9.54 0.88
N LEU A 324 17.60 9.20 -0.22
CA LEU A 324 17.83 9.84 -1.51
C LEU A 324 17.53 11.34 -1.43
N GLY A 325 16.46 11.74 -0.74
CA GLY A 325 16.14 13.14 -0.53
C GLY A 325 17.28 13.91 0.16
N ASP A 326 17.90 13.34 1.18
CA ASP A 326 19.04 13.95 1.85
C ASP A 326 20.30 14.00 0.97
N ILE A 327 20.65 12.88 0.33
CA ILE A 327 21.84 12.79 -0.54
C ILE A 327 21.72 13.77 -1.73
N VAL A 328 20.56 13.80 -2.39
CA VAL A 328 20.28 14.71 -3.50
C VAL A 328 20.34 16.17 -3.04
N ARG A 329 19.84 16.48 -1.84
CA ARG A 329 19.94 17.83 -1.25
C ARG A 329 21.38 18.25 -0.99
N GLU A 330 22.20 17.38 -0.44
CA GLU A 330 23.62 17.65 -0.16
C GLU A 330 24.42 17.90 -1.46
N VAL A 331 24.16 17.12 -2.51
CA VAL A 331 24.83 17.25 -3.81
C VAL A 331 24.32 18.46 -4.60
N GLY A 332 23.00 18.62 -4.74
CA GLY A 332 22.39 19.66 -5.57
C GLY A 332 22.32 21.04 -4.91
N GLY A 333 22.22 21.10 -3.59
CA GLY A 333 22.15 22.35 -2.82
C GLY A 333 21.11 23.34 -3.35
N ASP A 334 21.47 24.62 -3.41
CA ASP A 334 20.56 25.70 -3.83
C ASP A 334 20.24 25.73 -5.34
N ARG A 335 20.79 24.78 -6.12
CA ARG A 335 20.54 24.65 -7.58
C ARG A 335 19.35 23.75 -7.90
N ILE A 336 18.81 23.06 -6.91
CA ILE A 336 17.67 22.16 -7.08
C ILE A 336 16.46 22.63 -6.26
N ALA A 337 15.28 22.38 -6.78
CA ALA A 337 14.02 22.42 -6.05
C ALA A 337 13.60 20.97 -5.80
N LEU A 338 13.98 20.44 -4.63
CA LEU A 338 13.76 19.04 -4.28
C LEU A 338 12.37 18.83 -3.65
N HIS A 339 11.58 17.94 -4.24
CA HIS A 339 10.41 17.33 -3.59
C HIS A 339 10.76 15.90 -3.15
N GLN A 340 10.69 15.65 -1.85
CA GLN A 340 10.87 14.33 -1.26
C GLN A 340 9.49 13.72 -1.00
N ILE A 341 9.22 12.55 -1.59
CA ILE A 341 7.90 11.90 -1.48
C ILE A 341 7.71 11.36 -0.06
N LEU A 342 8.54 10.39 0.34
CA LEU A 342 8.45 9.80 1.67
C LEU A 342 8.78 10.82 2.75
N GLN A 343 8.01 10.77 3.83
CA GLN A 343 8.24 11.59 5.01
C GLN A 343 9.06 10.80 6.04
N PRO A 344 9.76 11.50 6.97
CA PRO A 344 10.47 10.83 8.04
C PRO A 344 9.57 9.90 8.86
N ASN A 345 10.10 8.75 9.28
CA ASN A 345 9.37 7.68 9.98
C ASN A 345 8.21 7.05 9.19
N THR A 346 8.13 7.26 7.87
CA THR A 346 7.19 6.55 6.99
C THR A 346 7.86 5.31 6.42
N ASP A 347 7.13 4.19 6.46
CA ASP A 347 7.47 2.93 5.80
C ASP A 347 7.33 3.04 4.27
N PRO A 348 8.38 2.78 3.46
CA PRO A 348 8.31 2.84 2.00
C PRO A 348 7.46 1.73 1.38
N HIS A 349 7.39 0.55 2.02
CA HIS A 349 6.69 -0.62 1.49
C HIS A 349 5.16 -0.49 1.63
N GLU A 350 4.69 0.34 2.55
CA GLU A 350 3.26 0.60 2.77
C GLU A 350 2.78 1.96 2.26
N TYR A 351 3.63 2.71 1.55
CA TYR A 351 3.31 4.07 1.17
C TYR A 351 2.26 4.17 0.06
N GLU A 352 1.22 4.98 0.29
CA GLU A 352 0.25 5.38 -0.74
C GLU A 352 0.59 6.79 -1.28
N PRO A 353 0.84 6.94 -2.59
CA PRO A 353 1.11 8.24 -3.20
C PRO A 353 -0.01 9.27 -2.98
N ARG A 354 0.36 10.53 -2.76
CA ARG A 354 -0.60 11.64 -2.56
C ARG A 354 -0.69 12.51 -3.81
N PRO A 355 -1.79 13.28 -3.99
CA PRO A 355 -1.95 14.14 -5.17
C PRO A 355 -0.80 15.11 -5.39
N LYS A 356 -0.20 15.66 -4.32
CA LYS A 356 0.97 16.52 -4.42
C LYS A 356 2.18 15.78 -4.99
N ASP A 357 2.40 14.51 -4.65
CA ASP A 357 3.54 13.75 -5.15
C ASP A 357 3.46 13.57 -6.67
N VAL A 358 2.26 13.32 -7.20
CA VAL A 358 2.00 13.25 -8.65
C VAL A 358 2.21 14.61 -9.32
N GLN A 359 1.74 15.71 -8.71
CA GLN A 359 1.89 17.06 -9.25
C GLN A 359 3.36 17.51 -9.31
N GLU A 360 4.12 17.29 -8.25
CA GLU A 360 5.54 17.66 -8.19
C GLU A 360 6.35 16.79 -9.17
N THR A 361 5.98 15.52 -9.35
CA THR A 361 6.60 14.62 -10.34
C THR A 361 6.29 15.04 -11.79
N ALA A 362 5.07 15.51 -12.08
CA ALA A 362 4.69 16.03 -13.40
C ALA A 362 5.58 17.22 -13.83
N GLY A 363 5.97 18.06 -12.87
CA GLY A 363 6.83 19.23 -13.10
C GLY A 363 8.33 18.96 -12.99
N ALA A 364 8.74 17.74 -12.62
CA ALA A 364 10.13 17.41 -12.38
C ALA A 364 10.93 17.21 -13.68
N LYS A 365 12.23 17.52 -13.62
CA LYS A 365 13.20 17.19 -14.67
C LYS A 365 13.90 15.85 -14.40
N LEU A 366 14.07 15.52 -13.12
CA LEU A 366 14.70 14.28 -12.65
C LEU A 366 13.85 13.65 -11.55
N VAL A 367 13.77 12.32 -11.57
CA VAL A 367 13.18 11.52 -10.49
C VAL A 367 14.24 10.51 -10.05
N PHE A 368 14.69 10.58 -8.81
CA PHE A 368 15.58 9.59 -8.21
C PHE A 368 14.75 8.57 -7.45
N ALA A 369 14.78 7.32 -7.94
CA ALA A 369 14.17 6.16 -7.31
C ALA A 369 15.26 5.28 -6.67
N SER A 370 14.94 4.63 -5.56
CA SER A 370 15.84 3.68 -4.90
C SER A 370 15.97 2.42 -5.75
N GLY A 371 14.87 1.82 -6.17
CA GLY A 371 14.86 0.58 -6.96
C GLY A 371 14.79 -0.69 -6.13
N ASP A 372 15.06 -1.82 -6.80
CA ASP A 372 15.12 -3.16 -6.21
C ASP A 372 13.85 -3.57 -5.43
N GLY A 373 12.69 -3.02 -5.81
CA GLY A 373 11.39 -3.34 -5.22
C GLY A 373 10.97 -2.46 -4.03
N LEU A 374 11.84 -1.59 -3.50
CA LEU A 374 11.55 -0.73 -2.35
C LEU A 374 10.41 0.26 -2.61
N ASP A 375 10.51 0.96 -3.74
CA ASP A 375 9.63 2.05 -4.15
C ASP A 375 8.97 1.72 -5.49
N GLY A 376 8.45 0.50 -5.63
CA GLY A 376 7.79 0.03 -6.85
C GLY A 376 6.64 0.93 -7.32
N TRP A 377 6.00 1.64 -6.39
CA TRP A 377 4.97 2.66 -6.67
C TRP A 377 5.51 3.91 -7.40
N ALA A 378 6.82 4.12 -7.48
CA ALA A 378 7.40 5.32 -8.10
C ALA A 378 7.26 5.33 -9.63
N GLY A 379 7.37 4.17 -10.28
CA GLY A 379 7.21 4.06 -11.75
C GLY A 379 5.82 4.50 -12.20
N ASP A 380 4.81 4.01 -11.48
CA ASP A 380 3.41 4.35 -11.62
C ASP A 380 3.13 5.86 -11.54
N ILE A 381 3.70 6.55 -10.55
CA ILE A 381 3.59 8.02 -10.42
C ILE A 381 4.17 8.73 -11.64
N VAL A 382 5.35 8.30 -12.13
CA VAL A 382 6.00 8.92 -13.28
C VAL A 382 5.14 8.76 -14.53
N GLU A 383 4.62 7.57 -14.78
CA GLU A 383 3.76 7.29 -15.93
C GLU A 383 2.50 8.18 -15.92
N GLN A 384 1.79 8.24 -14.79
CA GLN A 384 0.48 8.90 -14.70
C GLN A 384 0.53 10.39 -14.51
N SER A 385 1.60 10.89 -13.91
CA SER A 385 1.88 12.32 -13.91
C SER A 385 2.03 12.88 -15.33
N GLY A 386 2.25 12.01 -16.33
CA GLY A 386 2.60 12.41 -17.70
C GLY A 386 3.96 13.08 -17.74
N SER A 387 4.80 12.82 -16.73
CA SER A 387 6.09 13.45 -16.59
C SER A 387 7.01 13.01 -17.71
N LYS A 388 7.86 13.94 -18.16
CA LYS A 388 8.97 13.67 -19.07
C LYS A 388 10.30 13.63 -18.33
N ALA A 389 10.26 13.55 -17.00
CA ALA A 389 11.45 13.48 -16.18
C ALA A 389 12.28 12.26 -16.56
N THR A 390 13.60 12.41 -16.48
CA THR A 390 14.49 11.25 -16.54
C THR A 390 14.48 10.58 -15.18
N THR A 391 13.99 9.34 -15.13
CA THR A 391 14.03 8.51 -13.92
C THR A 391 15.39 7.84 -13.79
N VAL A 392 16.01 8.00 -12.63
CA VAL A 392 17.29 7.40 -12.28
C VAL A 392 17.06 6.43 -11.13
N THR A 393 17.09 5.13 -11.43
CA THR A 393 17.10 4.07 -10.42
C THR A 393 18.51 3.93 -9.85
N VAL A 394 18.70 4.35 -8.61
CA VAL A 394 20.03 4.48 -7.99
C VAL A 394 20.57 3.13 -7.55
N GLY A 395 19.76 2.28 -6.89
CA GLY A 395 20.15 0.95 -6.40
C GLY A 395 20.64 0.02 -7.51
N ALA A 396 20.06 0.12 -8.71
CA ALA A 396 20.53 -0.63 -9.89
C ALA A 396 21.96 -0.28 -10.33
N LYS A 397 22.54 0.81 -9.84
CA LYS A 397 23.86 1.34 -10.24
C LYS A 397 24.91 1.30 -9.13
N VAL A 398 24.58 0.72 -7.97
CA VAL A 398 25.54 0.59 -6.85
C VAL A 398 26.40 -0.68 -7.02
N PRO A 399 27.66 -0.68 -6.53
CA PRO A 399 28.62 -1.73 -6.84
C PRO A 399 28.37 -3.05 -6.09
N THR A 400 27.87 -2.99 -4.85
CA THR A 400 27.56 -4.19 -4.07
C THR A 400 26.06 -4.39 -4.09
N ARG A 401 25.60 -5.55 -4.56
CA ARG A 401 24.19 -5.95 -4.53
C ARG A 401 24.12 -7.31 -3.84
N LEU A 402 23.40 -7.36 -2.72
CA LEU A 402 23.19 -8.60 -1.97
C LEU A 402 21.94 -9.31 -2.52
N PRO A 403 21.95 -10.65 -2.56
CA PRO A 403 20.74 -11.39 -2.87
C PRO A 403 19.68 -11.06 -1.81
N GLY A 404 18.46 -10.82 -2.25
CA GLY A 404 17.27 -10.83 -1.41
C GLY A 404 17.00 -12.27 -1.01
N GLY A 405 16.85 -12.50 0.28
CA GLY A 405 16.70 -13.84 0.84
C GLY A 405 15.38 -14.49 0.44
N GLU A 406 15.47 -15.55 -0.37
CA GLU A 406 14.89 -16.83 0.03
C GLU A 406 15.78 -17.37 1.17
N GLY A 407 15.19 -17.85 2.26
CA GLY A 407 15.91 -18.13 3.50
C GLY A 407 16.99 -19.22 3.40
N GLU A 408 18.20 -18.89 2.96
CA GLU A 408 19.38 -19.72 3.15
C GLU A 408 20.10 -19.30 4.45
N HIS A 409 19.58 -19.80 5.57
CA HIS A 409 20.44 -20.00 6.72
C HIS A 409 21.38 -21.17 6.39
N GLU A 410 22.68 -20.91 6.28
CA GLU A 410 23.74 -21.90 6.09
C GLU A 410 23.50 -23.14 6.97
N HIS A 411 23.01 -24.21 6.36
CA HIS A 411 23.13 -25.55 6.93
C HIS A 411 24.58 -25.97 6.73
N GLY A 412 25.31 -26.12 7.83
CA GLY A 412 26.68 -26.61 7.80
C GLY A 412 26.67 -28.05 7.30
N ASP A 413 27.09 -28.25 6.05
CA ASP A 413 27.16 -29.58 5.46
C ASP A 413 28.51 -30.23 5.73
N HIS A 414 28.39 -31.45 6.23
CA HIS A 414 29.44 -32.41 6.47
C HIS A 414 30.07 -32.87 5.15
N GLU A 415 31.39 -33.03 5.17
CA GLU A 415 32.17 -33.66 4.11
C GLU A 415 31.73 -35.12 3.92
N ASP A 416 31.31 -35.50 2.71
CA ASP A 416 31.29 -36.89 2.27
C ASP A 416 31.79 -36.99 0.82
N GLU A 417 32.89 -37.72 0.66
CA GLU A 417 33.52 -38.08 -0.61
C GLU A 417 32.78 -39.21 -1.34
N ALA A 418 32.60 -39.07 -2.66
CA ALA A 418 32.62 -40.11 -3.71
C ALA A 418 32.34 -39.40 -5.05
N GLY A 419 33.06 -39.51 -6.17
CA GLY A 419 33.81 -40.63 -6.74
C GLY A 419 33.04 -41.14 -7.98
N GLY A 420 33.50 -40.81 -9.19
CA GLY A 420 33.01 -41.45 -10.44
C GLY A 420 33.17 -40.64 -11.72
N ASP A 421 34.21 -40.97 -12.50
CA ASP A 421 34.41 -40.62 -13.92
C ASP A 421 33.29 -41.16 -14.83
N HIS A 422 33.08 -40.54 -16.01
CA HIS A 422 32.94 -41.25 -17.31
C HIS A 422 32.86 -40.28 -18.51
N ASP A 423 33.64 -40.63 -19.54
CA ASP A 423 33.93 -39.93 -20.79
C ASP A 423 32.82 -39.91 -21.87
N GLU A 424 32.86 -38.82 -22.65
CA GLU A 424 32.59 -38.58 -24.08
C GLU A 424 31.66 -39.46 -24.95
N GLN A 425 30.70 -38.81 -25.63
CA GLN A 425 30.47 -39.04 -27.07
C GLN A 425 29.81 -37.86 -27.79
N ALA A 426 30.40 -37.49 -28.93
CA ALA A 426 30.05 -36.36 -29.78
C ALA A 426 29.06 -36.73 -30.91
N GLY A 427 28.28 -35.74 -31.35
CA GLY A 427 27.68 -35.70 -32.69
C GLY A 427 26.32 -35.01 -32.77
N HIS A 428 26.29 -33.79 -33.33
CA HIS A 428 25.45 -33.36 -34.46
C HIS A 428 24.95 -31.89 -34.39
N ASP A 429 25.37 -31.18 -35.44
CA ASP A 429 24.64 -30.24 -36.30
C ASP A 429 24.25 -28.85 -35.78
N GLU A 430 24.91 -27.86 -36.38
CA GLU A 430 24.58 -26.44 -36.29
C GLU A 430 23.32 -26.08 -37.07
N ALA A 431 22.39 -25.39 -36.40
CA ALA A 431 21.42 -24.52 -37.02
C ALA A 431 21.21 -23.29 -36.10
N GLY A 432 21.23 -22.11 -36.72
CA GLY A 432 21.37 -20.83 -36.04
C GLY A 432 20.33 -20.53 -34.98
N HIS A 433 20.82 -20.02 -33.85
CA HIS A 433 20.03 -19.33 -32.85
C HIS A 433 20.52 -17.89 -32.75
N GLU A 434 19.63 -16.98 -33.13
CA GLU A 434 19.68 -15.57 -32.79
C GLU A 434 19.87 -15.44 -31.28
N GLU A 435 20.78 -14.57 -30.85
CA GLU A 435 21.01 -14.25 -29.44
C GLU A 435 19.78 -13.54 -28.86
N ALA A 436 18.77 -14.33 -28.50
CA ALA A 436 17.81 -13.97 -27.48
C ALA A 436 18.57 -14.04 -26.15
N GLY A 437 18.93 -12.87 -25.62
CA GLY A 437 19.45 -12.74 -24.27
C GLY A 437 18.52 -13.46 -23.31
N HIS A 438 18.95 -14.63 -22.85
CA HIS A 438 18.32 -15.34 -21.77
C HIS A 438 18.50 -14.49 -20.53
N ASP A 439 17.46 -13.73 -20.20
CA ASP A 439 17.28 -13.11 -18.89
C ASP A 439 17.23 -14.27 -17.89
N HIS A 440 18.39 -14.61 -17.33
CA HIS A 440 18.47 -15.48 -16.18
C HIS A 440 17.61 -14.80 -15.11
N GLY A 441 16.49 -15.43 -14.74
CA GLY A 441 15.64 -14.99 -13.65
C GLY A 441 16.51 -14.77 -12.42
N GLY A 442 16.90 -13.52 -12.19
CA GLY A 442 17.70 -13.13 -11.05
C GLY A 442 16.78 -13.21 -9.83
N GLY A 443 17.23 -13.92 -8.80
CA GLY A 443 16.58 -13.84 -7.49
C GLY A 443 16.35 -12.38 -7.08
N ALA A 444 15.36 -12.16 -6.22
CA ALA A 444 15.11 -10.85 -5.64
C ALA A 444 16.42 -10.25 -5.10
N VAL A 445 16.59 -8.93 -5.15
CA VAL A 445 17.78 -8.23 -4.64
C VAL A 445 17.38 -7.50 -3.38
N ASP A 446 18.21 -7.54 -2.33
CA ASP A 446 17.98 -6.78 -1.11
C ASP A 446 18.00 -5.27 -1.45
N PRO A 447 16.90 -4.52 -1.22
CA PRO A 447 16.79 -3.12 -1.58
C PRO A 447 17.56 -2.16 -0.66
N HIS A 448 18.05 -2.61 0.50
CA HIS A 448 18.55 -1.73 1.57
C HIS A 448 20.01 -1.28 1.38
N TRP A 449 20.39 -0.98 0.14
CA TRP A 449 21.77 -0.76 -0.30
C TRP A 449 22.47 0.42 0.39
N TRP A 450 21.73 1.39 0.96
CA TRP A 450 22.30 2.59 1.59
C TRP A 450 23.05 2.28 2.88
N HIS A 451 22.78 1.15 3.51
CA HIS A 451 23.44 0.73 4.73
C HIS A 451 24.91 0.30 4.53
N ASP A 452 25.40 0.21 3.28
CA ASP A 452 26.84 0.23 2.97
C ASP A 452 27.23 1.63 2.49
N PRO A 453 28.00 2.42 3.26
CA PRO A 453 28.43 3.76 2.84
C PRO A 453 29.23 3.79 1.52
N ARG A 454 29.83 2.67 1.10
CA ARG A 454 30.49 2.57 -0.23
C ARG A 454 29.48 2.57 -1.37
N ASN A 455 28.31 1.96 -1.16
CA ASN A 455 27.19 2.07 -2.11
C ASN A 455 26.67 3.51 -2.15
N VAL A 456 26.61 4.21 -1.01
CA VAL A 456 26.23 5.63 -0.98
C VAL A 456 27.25 6.52 -1.69
N ALA A 457 28.56 6.24 -1.59
CA ALA A 457 29.56 6.96 -2.37
C ALA A 457 29.36 6.80 -3.89
N ALA A 458 28.98 5.60 -4.35
CA ALA A 458 28.59 5.37 -5.74
C ALA A 458 27.27 6.08 -6.11
N ALA A 459 26.27 6.04 -5.23
CA ALA A 459 25.01 6.76 -5.41
C ALA A 459 25.22 8.27 -5.55
N VAL A 460 26.11 8.87 -4.75
CA VAL A 460 26.48 10.30 -4.86
C VAL A 460 27.05 10.61 -6.25
N THR A 461 27.87 9.72 -6.80
CA THR A 461 28.42 9.85 -8.16
C THR A 461 27.31 9.80 -9.21
N VAL A 462 26.40 8.82 -9.11
CA VAL A 462 25.24 8.68 -10.01
C VAL A 462 24.33 9.92 -9.96
N ILE A 463 24.05 10.42 -8.75
CA ILE A 463 23.21 11.60 -8.52
C ILE A 463 23.88 12.85 -9.09
N ARG A 464 25.17 13.05 -8.82
CA ARG A 464 25.98 14.15 -9.37
C ARG A 464 25.90 14.14 -10.90
N ASP A 465 26.16 13.02 -11.54
CA ASP A 465 26.22 12.93 -13.00
C ASP A 465 24.85 13.24 -13.63
N ALA A 466 23.77 12.76 -13.02
CA ALA A 466 22.40 13.07 -13.46
C ALA A 466 22.08 14.56 -13.28
N LEU A 467 22.45 15.16 -12.15
CA LEU A 467 22.25 16.59 -11.89
C LEU A 467 23.06 17.47 -12.85
N VAL A 468 24.32 17.12 -13.12
CA VAL A 468 25.19 17.83 -14.08
C VAL A 468 24.63 17.74 -15.50
N ALA A 469 24.17 16.56 -15.91
CA ALA A 469 23.53 16.38 -17.22
C ALA A 469 22.24 17.22 -17.36
N ALA A 470 21.49 17.37 -16.26
CA ALA A 470 20.28 18.18 -16.24
C ALA A 470 20.55 19.69 -16.09
N GLU A 471 21.63 20.10 -15.45
CA GLU A 471 21.97 21.51 -15.19
C GLU A 471 23.46 21.80 -15.47
N PRO A 472 23.88 21.86 -16.76
CA PRO A 472 25.29 21.99 -17.12
C PRO A 472 25.96 23.26 -16.58
N ASP A 473 25.21 24.35 -16.45
CA ASP A 473 25.71 25.63 -15.93
C ASP A 473 26.10 25.56 -14.45
N ALA A 474 25.58 24.57 -13.70
CA ALA A 474 25.86 24.37 -12.28
C ALA A 474 26.97 23.35 -12.00
N THR A 475 27.62 22.80 -13.03
CA THR A 475 28.57 21.67 -12.92
C THR A 475 29.61 21.87 -11.82
N ALA A 476 30.34 22.99 -11.83
CA ALA A 476 31.39 23.25 -10.85
C ALA A 476 30.88 23.30 -9.40
N ALA A 477 29.67 23.82 -9.19
CA ALA A 477 29.07 23.90 -7.86
C ALA A 477 28.60 22.52 -7.37
N ILE A 478 27.99 21.73 -8.25
CA ILE A 478 27.54 20.35 -7.98
C ILE A 478 28.75 19.45 -7.69
N ASP A 479 29.82 19.54 -8.49
CA ASP A 479 31.05 18.76 -8.31
C ASP A 479 31.74 19.06 -6.98
N ALA A 480 31.83 20.34 -6.62
CA ALA A 480 32.43 20.75 -5.36
C ALA A 480 31.64 20.21 -4.15
N ARG A 481 30.30 20.24 -4.22
CA ARG A 481 29.40 19.70 -3.18
C ARG A 481 29.50 18.18 -3.08
N ALA A 482 29.42 17.47 -4.21
CA ALA A 482 29.59 16.02 -4.26
C ALA A 482 30.93 15.60 -3.66
N THR A 483 32.03 16.26 -4.05
CA THR A 483 33.38 16.00 -3.51
C THR A 483 33.46 16.22 -2.01
N ALA A 484 32.84 17.30 -1.50
CA ALA A 484 32.81 17.58 -0.06
C ALA A 484 31.99 16.53 0.71
N TYR A 485 30.86 16.09 0.16
CA TYR A 485 30.00 15.10 0.78
C TYR A 485 30.63 13.69 0.78
N LEU A 486 31.28 13.29 -0.32
CA LEU A 486 32.02 12.02 -0.41
C LEU A 486 33.05 11.86 0.70
N LYS A 487 33.81 12.92 1.02
CA LYS A 487 34.78 12.90 2.14
C LYS A 487 34.10 12.62 3.49
N LYS A 488 32.88 13.12 3.70
CA LYS A 488 32.10 12.86 4.91
C LYS A 488 31.64 11.40 4.96
N VAL A 489 31.18 10.85 3.83
CA VAL A 489 30.78 9.44 3.71
C VAL A 489 31.95 8.49 3.96
N GLU A 490 33.14 8.81 3.43
CA GLU A 490 34.37 8.04 3.70
C GLU A 490 34.78 8.10 5.19
N ALA A 491 34.68 9.29 5.80
CA ALA A 491 34.97 9.46 7.23
C ALA A 491 33.97 8.69 8.11
N LEU A 492 32.69 8.68 7.74
CA LEU A 492 31.64 7.88 8.36
C LEU A 492 31.99 6.39 8.32
N ASP A 493 32.26 5.83 7.13
CA ASP A 493 32.58 4.41 6.97
C ASP A 493 33.79 3.99 7.82
N ALA A 494 34.88 4.75 7.72
CA ALA A 494 36.09 4.47 8.47
C ALA A 494 35.85 4.57 9.99
N GLY A 495 35.00 5.50 10.42
CA GLY A 495 34.61 5.70 11.81
C GLY A 495 33.75 4.57 12.37
N ILE A 496 32.70 4.18 11.66
CA ILE A 496 31.85 3.03 12.03
C ILE A 496 32.70 1.77 12.13
N ALA A 497 33.56 1.52 11.13
CA ALA A 497 34.44 0.35 11.12
C ALA A 497 35.38 0.31 12.33
N ARG A 498 35.86 1.46 12.82
CA ARG A 498 36.65 1.53 14.07
C ARG A 498 35.81 1.15 15.28
N CYS A 499 34.62 1.73 15.44
CA CYS A 499 33.73 1.43 16.56
C CYS A 499 33.36 -0.07 16.62
N ILE A 500 32.99 -0.67 15.50
CA ILE A 500 32.58 -2.08 15.46
C ILE A 500 33.75 -3.01 15.80
N ARG A 501 34.98 -2.66 15.42
CA ARG A 501 36.18 -3.44 15.78
C ARG A 501 36.46 -3.49 17.29
N GLU A 502 36.03 -2.50 18.06
CA GLU A 502 36.16 -2.50 19.52
C GLU A 502 35.23 -3.54 20.19
N VAL A 503 34.16 -3.94 19.52
CA VAL A 503 33.26 -4.99 19.99
C VAL A 503 33.85 -6.36 19.60
N PRO A 504 34.02 -7.32 20.54
CA PRO A 504 34.49 -8.66 20.20
C PRO A 504 33.54 -9.34 19.19
N ALA A 505 34.09 -10.04 18.19
CA ALA A 505 33.29 -10.65 17.11
C ALA A 505 32.14 -11.53 17.63
N ALA A 506 32.38 -12.32 18.68
CA ALA A 506 31.37 -13.17 19.31
C ALA A 506 30.17 -12.40 19.92
N GLN A 507 30.29 -11.09 20.14
CA GLN A 507 29.22 -10.24 20.69
C GLN A 507 28.46 -9.46 19.60
N ARG A 508 28.94 -9.45 18.35
CA ARG A 508 28.33 -8.74 17.22
C ARG A 508 27.17 -9.55 16.65
N LYS A 509 26.09 -9.65 17.41
CA LYS A 509 24.90 -10.45 17.08
C LYS A 509 23.69 -9.52 16.96
N LEU A 510 23.17 -9.39 15.74
CA LEU A 510 22.09 -8.46 15.42
C LEU A 510 20.74 -9.18 15.34
N VAL A 511 19.72 -8.58 15.96
CA VAL A 511 18.30 -8.95 15.78
C VAL A 511 17.49 -7.67 15.60
N THR A 512 16.80 -7.54 14.46
CA THR A 512 16.07 -6.31 14.06
C THR A 512 14.56 -6.55 13.93
N SER A 513 13.79 -5.51 13.57
CA SER A 513 12.35 -5.67 13.34
C SER A 513 12.09 -6.37 12.02
N HIS A 514 12.80 -6.02 10.96
CA HIS A 514 12.78 -6.72 9.68
C HIS A 514 14.19 -6.83 9.06
N ASP A 515 14.29 -7.55 7.94
CA ASP A 515 15.58 -7.86 7.31
C ASP A 515 16.07 -6.71 6.41
N ALA A 516 16.45 -5.59 7.04
CA ALA A 516 16.92 -4.38 6.36
C ALA A 516 18.44 -4.13 6.46
N PHE A 517 19.14 -4.80 7.37
CA PHE A 517 20.52 -4.44 7.71
C PHE A 517 21.57 -5.35 7.06
N GLY A 518 21.21 -6.11 6.02
CA GLY A 518 22.12 -7.02 5.30
C GLY A 518 23.41 -6.34 4.85
N TYR A 519 23.30 -5.20 4.17
CA TYR A 519 24.46 -4.41 3.72
C TYR A 519 25.33 -3.91 4.88
N PHE A 520 24.72 -3.40 5.96
CA PHE A 520 25.47 -2.93 7.14
C PHE A 520 26.28 -4.07 7.76
N THR A 521 25.62 -5.21 7.96
CA THR A 521 26.22 -6.36 8.64
C THR A 521 27.31 -7.01 7.81
N HIS A 522 27.11 -7.12 6.50
CA HIS A 522 28.13 -7.57 5.55
C HIS A 522 29.35 -6.63 5.55
N ARG A 523 29.13 -5.31 5.53
CA ARG A 523 30.23 -4.31 5.51
C ARG A 523 31.10 -4.35 6.76
N TYR A 524 30.50 -4.56 7.94
CA TYR A 524 31.18 -4.41 9.24
C TYR A 524 31.41 -5.74 9.99
N GLY A 525 31.07 -6.88 9.40
CA GLY A 525 31.31 -8.21 9.98
C GLY A 525 30.51 -8.43 11.25
N ILE A 526 29.19 -8.24 11.15
CA ILE A 526 28.20 -8.48 12.22
C ILE A 526 27.39 -9.70 11.81
N ARG A 527 27.14 -10.63 12.75
CA ARG A 527 26.30 -11.79 12.46
C ARG A 527 24.84 -11.44 12.67
N VAL A 528 24.03 -11.57 11.62
CA VAL A 528 22.56 -11.53 11.74
C VAL A 528 22.11 -12.82 12.41
N VAL A 529 21.41 -12.70 13.54
CA VAL A 529 20.78 -13.84 14.22
C VAL A 529 19.38 -14.06 13.68
N GLY A 530 18.70 -13.00 13.28
CA GLY A 530 17.41 -13.06 12.60
C GLY A 530 16.67 -11.73 12.72
N ALA A 531 15.56 -11.62 12.00
CA ALA A 531 14.66 -10.49 12.09
C ALA A 531 13.28 -10.94 12.57
N VAL A 532 12.60 -10.08 13.32
CA VAL A 532 11.26 -10.38 13.83
C VAL A 532 10.28 -10.64 12.68
N ILE A 533 10.39 -9.88 11.60
CA ILE A 533 9.78 -10.12 10.30
C ILE A 533 10.90 -10.65 9.40
N PRO A 534 10.95 -11.95 9.10
CA PRO A 534 12.05 -12.55 8.34
C PRO A 534 11.89 -12.29 6.83
N SER A 535 11.86 -11.02 6.44
CA SER A 535 11.67 -10.58 5.05
C SER A 535 12.26 -9.18 4.84
N GLN A 536 12.67 -8.87 3.60
CA GLN A 536 13.14 -7.54 3.18
C GLN A 536 11.97 -6.56 2.90
N THR A 537 10.77 -6.88 3.35
CA THR A 537 9.61 -5.98 3.37
C THR A 537 8.88 -6.12 4.69
N THR A 538 8.29 -5.02 5.15
CA THR A 538 7.45 -4.96 6.35
C THR A 538 6.03 -5.47 6.10
N GLN A 539 5.65 -5.70 4.84
CA GLN A 539 4.34 -6.23 4.46
C GLN A 539 4.18 -7.72 4.81
N ALA A 540 5.29 -8.43 5.00
CA ALA A 540 5.27 -9.83 5.42
C ALA A 540 4.76 -9.98 6.86
N GLN A 541 3.99 -11.03 7.12
CA GLN A 541 3.50 -11.34 8.46
C GLN A 541 4.24 -12.54 9.05
N PRO A 542 4.99 -12.37 10.16
CA PRO A 542 5.69 -13.48 10.78
C PRO A 542 4.69 -14.45 11.43
N SER A 543 4.90 -15.76 11.24
CA SER A 543 4.09 -16.78 11.90
C SER A 543 4.43 -16.86 13.41
N ALA A 544 3.51 -17.40 14.21
CA ALA A 544 3.79 -17.67 15.62
C ALA A 544 4.96 -18.67 15.81
N GLY A 545 5.14 -19.58 14.84
CA GLY A 545 6.26 -20.51 14.81
C GLY A 545 7.59 -19.81 14.61
N ASP A 546 7.67 -18.84 13.71
CA ASP A 546 8.92 -18.12 13.41
C ASP A 546 9.34 -17.23 14.57
N VAL A 547 8.38 -16.55 15.20
CA VAL A 547 8.64 -15.78 16.43
C VAL A 547 9.16 -16.70 17.55
N ALA A 548 8.62 -17.91 17.69
CA ALA A 548 9.10 -18.88 18.68
C ALA A 548 10.52 -19.41 18.35
N LYS A 549 10.78 -19.80 17.10
CA LYS A 549 12.10 -20.23 16.62
C LYS A 549 13.15 -19.15 16.86
N LEU A 550 12.84 -17.90 16.52
CA LEU A 550 13.73 -16.76 16.73
C LEU A 550 13.93 -16.48 18.23
N ALA A 551 12.88 -16.53 19.05
CA ALA A 551 13.03 -16.35 20.50
C ALA A 551 13.96 -17.42 21.13
N ASP A 552 13.87 -18.67 20.68
CA ASP A 552 14.78 -19.72 21.13
C ASP A 552 16.20 -19.47 20.62
N LEU A 553 16.36 -19.01 19.38
CA LEU A 553 17.67 -18.65 18.83
C LEU A 553 18.32 -17.50 19.59
N VAL A 554 17.57 -16.44 19.90
CA VAL A 554 18.01 -15.30 20.73
C VAL A 554 18.53 -15.78 22.09
N LYS A 555 17.82 -16.71 22.74
CA LYS A 555 18.24 -17.30 24.03
C LYS A 555 19.49 -18.17 23.88
N ARG A 556 19.52 -19.10 22.91
CA ARG A 556 20.65 -20.01 22.66
C ARG A 556 21.91 -19.22 22.35
N GLU A 557 21.78 -18.18 21.53
CA GLU A 557 22.87 -17.33 21.06
C GLU A 557 23.25 -16.24 22.06
N LYS A 558 22.51 -16.11 23.17
CA LYS A 558 22.73 -15.12 24.23
C LYS A 558 22.79 -13.70 23.67
N VAL A 559 21.87 -13.38 22.74
CA VAL A 559 21.75 -12.05 22.17
C VAL A 559 21.32 -11.08 23.27
N LYS A 560 22.01 -9.94 23.36
CA LYS A 560 21.81 -8.97 24.45
C LYS A 560 20.72 -7.94 24.14
N ALA A 561 20.55 -7.60 22.87
CA ALA A 561 19.63 -6.56 22.42
C ALA A 561 18.87 -7.00 21.17
N VAL A 562 17.58 -6.69 21.15
CA VAL A 562 16.73 -6.69 19.96
C VAL A 562 16.54 -5.22 19.59
N PHE A 563 16.60 -4.89 18.31
CA PHE A 563 16.63 -3.51 17.85
C PHE A 563 15.34 -3.18 17.08
N PRO A 564 14.37 -2.48 17.71
CA PRO A 564 13.21 -1.96 17.00
C PRO A 564 13.62 -0.92 15.95
N GLU A 565 12.77 -0.69 14.96
CA GLU A 565 13.01 0.29 13.90
C GLU A 565 12.01 1.45 13.96
N SER A 566 12.39 2.63 13.47
CA SER A 566 11.58 3.85 13.58
C SER A 566 10.31 3.83 12.70
N SER A 567 10.34 3.13 11.57
CA SER A 567 9.22 2.94 10.64
C SER A 567 8.29 1.78 11.03
N VAL A 568 8.72 0.89 11.92
CA VAL A 568 8.02 -0.37 12.22
C VAL A 568 7.41 -0.34 13.63
N ASN A 569 6.27 -1.01 13.81
CA ASN A 569 5.62 -1.09 15.13
C ASN A 569 6.48 -1.89 16.12
N PRO A 570 6.94 -1.30 17.24
CA PRO A 570 7.92 -1.94 18.14
C PRO A 570 7.33 -3.07 18.99
N LYS A 571 5.98 -3.24 19.03
CA LYS A 571 5.32 -4.17 19.94
C LYS A 571 5.84 -5.61 19.85
N LEU A 572 6.15 -6.08 18.65
CA LEU A 572 6.60 -7.45 18.44
C LEU A 572 8.06 -7.63 18.88
N ALA A 573 8.93 -6.69 18.54
CA ALA A 573 10.31 -6.64 19.05
C ALA A 573 10.35 -6.55 20.58
N ASP A 574 9.49 -5.72 21.18
CA ASP A 574 9.36 -5.59 22.64
C ASP A 574 8.84 -6.87 23.29
N ALA A 575 7.89 -7.57 22.65
CA ALA A 575 7.40 -8.85 23.14
C ALA A 575 8.51 -9.91 23.13
N MET A 576 9.30 -9.96 22.06
CA MET A 576 10.45 -10.85 21.93
C MET A 576 11.52 -10.56 22.99
N ALA A 577 11.88 -9.29 23.19
CA ALA A 577 12.80 -8.87 24.24
C ALA A 577 12.32 -9.31 25.64
N ARG A 578 11.04 -9.10 25.98
CA ARG A 578 10.46 -9.56 27.25
C ARG A 578 10.54 -11.08 27.43
N GLN A 579 10.34 -11.86 26.37
CA GLN A 579 10.36 -13.33 26.43
C GLN A 579 11.78 -13.91 26.54
N THR A 580 12.77 -13.19 26.01
CA THR A 580 14.16 -13.66 25.89
C THR A 580 15.10 -13.08 26.95
N GLY A 581 14.72 -11.95 27.57
CA GLY A 581 15.54 -11.21 28.51
C GLY A 581 16.49 -10.20 27.84
N ALA A 582 16.42 -10.05 26.51
CA ALA A 582 17.15 -9.02 25.78
C ALA A 582 16.54 -7.62 26.03
N VAL A 583 17.30 -6.56 25.80
CA VAL A 583 16.80 -5.17 25.82
C VAL A 583 16.26 -4.76 24.44
N SER A 584 15.24 -3.89 24.40
CA SER A 584 14.65 -3.36 23.16
C SER A 584 14.57 -1.83 23.09
N ASN A 585 15.28 -1.11 23.96
CA ASN A 585 15.19 0.35 24.05
C ASN A 585 16.15 1.11 23.11
N LEU A 586 16.71 0.43 22.11
CA LEU A 586 17.66 0.99 21.14
C LEU A 586 17.05 0.91 19.75
N THR A 587 16.39 2.00 19.34
CA THR A 587 15.73 2.09 18.03
C THR A 587 16.74 2.41 16.94
N LEU A 588 16.63 1.71 15.81
CA LEU A 588 17.39 1.95 14.58
C LEU A 588 16.53 2.67 13.54
N TYR A 589 17.21 3.31 12.60
CA TYR A 589 16.63 3.83 11.37
C TYR A 589 17.00 2.89 10.22
N GLY A 590 16.04 2.07 9.78
CA GLY A 590 16.22 1.19 8.61
C GLY A 590 15.85 1.95 7.33
N ASP A 591 14.54 1.97 7.04
CA ASP A 591 14.02 2.42 5.74
C ASP A 591 13.82 3.91 5.61
N THR A 592 13.95 4.66 6.70
CA THR A 592 13.61 6.08 6.74
C THR A 592 14.48 6.86 7.70
N LEU A 593 14.81 8.09 7.31
CA LEU A 593 15.43 9.08 8.17
C LEU A 593 14.48 9.51 9.27
N GLY A 594 15.06 10.00 10.36
CA GLY A 594 14.32 10.62 11.46
C GLY A 594 13.83 12.02 11.12
N PRO A 595 12.89 12.56 11.91
CA PRO A 595 12.41 13.92 11.73
C PRO A 595 13.53 14.95 12.00
N ALA A 596 13.34 16.17 11.48
CA ALA A 596 14.29 17.27 11.70
C ALA A 596 14.59 17.47 13.20
N GLY A 597 15.88 17.58 13.54
CA GLY A 597 16.36 17.72 14.92
C GLY A 597 16.57 16.41 15.68
N SER A 598 16.25 15.25 15.09
CA SER A 598 16.65 13.94 15.61
C SER A 598 18.07 13.56 15.19
N ASP A 599 18.68 12.59 15.88
CA ASP A 599 20.01 12.07 15.56
C ASP A 599 20.06 11.42 14.15
N GLY A 600 18.92 10.93 13.64
CA GLY A 600 18.79 10.34 12.31
C GLY A 600 18.26 11.29 11.23
N ALA A 601 18.30 12.61 11.42
CA ALA A 601 17.69 13.57 10.48
C ALA A 601 18.39 13.67 9.11
N THR A 602 19.63 13.22 9.01
CA THR A 602 20.42 13.14 7.77
C THR A 602 20.94 11.72 7.58
N TYR A 603 21.33 11.33 6.37
CA TYR A 603 21.91 10.00 6.12
C TYR A 603 23.15 9.76 7.00
N LEU A 604 24.03 10.75 7.13
CA LEU A 604 25.24 10.63 7.95
C LEU A 604 24.90 10.47 9.43
N GLY A 605 23.91 11.22 9.93
CA GLY A 605 23.44 11.11 11.31
C GLY A 605 22.76 9.77 11.59
N MET A 606 21.94 9.30 10.63
CA MET A 606 21.25 8.01 10.68
C MET A 606 22.22 6.85 10.87
N GLU A 607 23.22 6.73 10.01
CA GLU A 607 24.22 5.65 10.08
C GLU A 607 25.09 5.75 11.34
N GLN A 608 25.46 6.96 11.74
CA GLN A 608 26.16 7.20 13.00
C GLN A 608 25.34 6.75 14.22
N HIS A 609 24.05 7.08 14.25
CA HIS A 609 23.11 6.69 15.29
C HIS A 609 22.96 5.16 15.33
N ASN A 610 22.76 4.54 14.16
CA ASN A 610 22.64 3.09 14.04
C ASN A 610 23.89 2.37 14.58
N ALA A 611 25.08 2.85 14.20
CA ALA A 611 26.34 2.30 14.69
C ALA A 611 26.48 2.44 16.22
N ASP A 612 26.16 3.61 16.81
CA ASP A 612 26.18 3.79 18.26
C ASP A 612 25.18 2.88 18.98
N ALA A 613 23.94 2.82 18.48
CA ALA A 613 22.89 1.97 19.02
C ALA A 613 23.32 0.49 19.01
N MET A 614 23.82 -0.02 17.88
CA MET A 614 24.31 -1.40 17.78
C MET A 614 25.46 -1.68 18.72
N VAL A 615 26.50 -0.83 18.76
CA VAL A 615 27.65 -1.00 19.65
C VAL A 615 27.22 -1.00 21.13
N ARG A 616 26.32 -0.10 21.52
CA ARG A 616 25.77 -0.07 22.88
C ARG A 616 24.96 -1.33 23.17
N GLY A 617 24.15 -1.80 22.24
CA GLY A 617 23.37 -3.04 22.41
C GLY A 617 24.27 -4.27 22.56
N PHE A 618 25.32 -4.40 21.75
CA PHE A 618 26.26 -5.52 21.83
C PHE A 618 27.10 -5.51 23.12
N THR A 619 27.43 -4.33 23.64
CA THR A 619 28.31 -4.19 24.82
C THR A 619 27.56 -3.98 26.12
N GLY A 620 26.23 -3.80 26.10
CA GLY A 620 25.46 -3.38 27.27
C GLY A 620 25.76 -1.93 27.70
N GLY A 621 26.15 -1.09 26.74
CA GLY A 621 26.46 0.33 26.95
C GLY A 621 27.88 0.65 27.40
N ALA A 622 28.77 -0.35 27.46
CA ALA A 622 30.17 -0.15 27.87
C ALA A 622 30.99 0.63 26.82
N VAL A 623 30.62 0.50 25.54
CA VAL A 623 31.25 1.23 24.42
C VAL A 623 30.20 2.13 23.77
N ARG A 624 30.63 3.30 23.31
CA ARG A 624 29.85 4.22 22.47
C ARG A 624 30.57 4.44 21.17
N CYS A 625 29.82 4.58 20.08
CA CYS A 625 30.38 4.99 18.81
C CYS A 625 30.18 6.49 18.61
N ARG A 626 31.25 7.20 18.28
CA ARG A 626 31.16 8.58 17.79
C ARG A 626 32.19 8.78 16.69
N VAL A 627 31.72 8.99 15.46
CA VAL A 627 32.60 9.37 14.36
C VAL A 627 32.92 10.86 14.48
N ALA A 628 34.21 11.18 14.47
CA ALA A 628 34.69 12.55 14.58
C ALA A 628 34.41 13.32 13.28
N GLY A 629 33.92 14.56 13.42
CA GLY A 629 33.67 15.45 12.28
C GLY A 629 32.31 15.28 11.60
N LEU A 630 31.41 14.52 12.22
CA LEU A 630 30.01 14.35 11.82
C LEU A 630 29.07 14.87 12.91
#